data_AF-A0A0F9G3L7-F1
#
_entry.id   AF-A0A0F9G3L7-F1
#
_cell.length_a   1.000
_cell.length_b   1.000
_cell.length_c   1.000
_cell.angle_alpha   90.00
_cell.angle_beta   90.00
_cell.angle_gamma   90.00
#
_symmetry.space_group_name_H-M   'P 1'
#
loop_
_entity.id
_entity.type
_entity.pdbx_description
1 polymer ?
#
loop_
_entity_poly.entity_id
_entity_poly.type
_entity_poly.pdbx_seq_one_letter_code
_entity_poly.pdbx_strand_id
1 'polypeptide(L)'
;MQTFKEFLAEATKAKNKFKTLEKNKVPLADEEREECLRKKAVWNNHPNPKCNPIPAVWKSVNKNGKTTYVTATHRAYNTASTLKGAIGRYHKFIKGTA
;
A
#
# COMPACT_ATOMS: atom_id res chain seq x y z
N MET A 1 12.38 9.95 27.40
CA MET A 1 12.63 10.69 26.15
C MET A 1 13.49 9.81 25.26
N GLN A 2 13.07 9.54 24.03
CA GLN A 2 13.85 8.75 23.08
C GLN A 2 15.07 9.56 22.62
N THR A 3 16.23 8.93 22.55
CA THR A 3 17.47 9.62 22.15
C THR A 3 17.46 9.91 20.65
N PHE A 4 18.15 10.97 20.23
CA PHE A 4 18.23 11.36 18.82
C PHE A 4 18.80 10.24 17.91
N LYS A 5 19.72 9.42 18.43
CA LYS A 5 20.26 8.25 17.72
C LYS A 5 19.21 7.18 17.48
N GLU A 6 18.36 6.90 18.47
CA GLU A 6 17.26 5.93 18.34
C GLU A 6 16.22 6.41 17.32
N PHE A 7 15.91 7.70 17.32
CA PHE A 7 15.01 8.31 16.32
C PHE A 7 15.53 8.13 14.88
N LEU A 8 16.81 8.42 14.63
CA LEU A 8 17.42 8.26 13.31
C LEU A 8 17.45 6.79 12.85
N ALA A 9 17.75 5.86 13.75
CA ALA A 9 17.75 4.43 13.46
C ALA A 9 16.33 3.94 13.08
N GLU A 10 15.31 4.40 13.78
CA GLU A 10 13.90 4.07 13.50
C GLU A 10 13.43 4.63 12.15
N ALA A 11 13.75 5.90 11.86
CA ALA A 11 13.42 6.54 10.59
C ALA A 11 14.06 5.81 9.39
N THR A 12 15.33 5.40 9.54
CA THR A 12 16.05 4.63 8.51
C THR A 12 15.41 3.26 8.29
N LYS A 13 15.01 2.58 9.37
CA LYS A 13 14.31 1.28 9.33
C LYS A 13 12.95 1.39 8.65
N ALA A 14 12.20 2.47 8.90
CA ALA A 14 10.91 2.73 8.27
C ALA A 14 11.03 2.95 6.75
N LYS A 15 12.03 3.73 6.31
CA LYS A 15 12.33 3.96 4.88
C LYS A 15 12.72 2.66 4.18
N ASN A 16 13.49 1.80 4.85
CA ASN A 16 13.83 0.48 4.33
C ASN A 16 12.61 -0.44 4.25
N LYS A 17 11.69 -0.37 5.21
CA LYS A 17 10.49 -1.21 5.23
C LYS A 17 9.59 -0.98 4.02
N PHE A 18 9.30 0.27 3.65
CA PHE A 18 8.47 0.56 2.48
C PHE A 18 9.14 0.10 1.18
N LYS A 19 10.42 0.40 1.00
CA LYS A 19 11.20 -0.07 -0.16
C LYS A 19 11.21 -1.59 -0.27
N THR A 20 11.31 -2.32 0.85
CA THR A 20 11.20 -3.78 0.83
C THR A 20 9.83 -4.24 0.37
N LEU A 21 8.75 -3.56 0.78
CA LEU A 21 7.41 -3.92 0.33
C LEU A 21 7.26 -3.71 -1.18
N GLU A 22 7.73 -2.60 -1.72
CA GLU A 22 7.70 -2.30 -3.16
C GLU A 22 8.52 -3.29 -3.99
N LYS A 23 9.71 -3.65 -3.52
CA LYS A 23 10.54 -4.67 -4.19
C LYS A 23 9.86 -6.03 -4.29
N ASN A 24 9.03 -6.36 -3.30
CA ASN A 24 8.31 -7.64 -3.23
C ASN A 24 6.86 -7.52 -3.74
N LYS A 25 6.56 -6.50 -4.55
CA LYS A 25 5.21 -6.26 -5.05
C LYS A 25 4.80 -7.38 -6.00
N VAL A 26 3.59 -7.89 -5.79
CA VAL A 26 2.96 -8.94 -6.60
C VAL A 26 1.63 -8.40 -7.11
N PRO A 27 1.21 -8.73 -8.35
CA PRO A 27 -0.13 -8.43 -8.83
C PRO A 27 -1.20 -8.94 -7.88
N LEU A 28 -2.29 -8.18 -7.75
CA LEU A 28 -3.51 -8.68 -7.10
C LEU A 28 -4.14 -9.76 -7.99
N ALA A 29 -4.73 -10.77 -7.36
CA ALA A 29 -5.60 -11.73 -8.05
C ALA A 29 -6.86 -11.02 -8.58
N ASP A 30 -7.53 -11.60 -9.56
CA ASP A 30 -8.65 -10.95 -10.23
C ASP A 30 -9.81 -10.64 -9.27
N GLU A 31 -10.07 -11.53 -8.31
CA GLU A 31 -11.11 -11.33 -7.28
C GLU A 31 -10.73 -10.17 -6.33
N GLU A 32 -9.45 -10.05 -5.99
CA GLU A 32 -8.94 -8.97 -5.14
C GLU A 32 -9.04 -7.61 -5.86
N ARG A 33 -8.77 -7.61 -7.17
CA ARG A 33 -8.92 -6.43 -8.02
C ARG A 33 -10.37 -6.03 -8.10
N GLU A 34 -11.26 -6.97 -8.38
CA GLU A 34 -12.70 -6.71 -8.45
C GLU A 34 -13.22 -6.15 -7.12
N GLU A 35 -12.78 -6.69 -5.98
CA GLU A 35 -13.16 -6.16 -4.67
C GLU A 35 -12.69 -4.71 -4.46
N CYS A 36 -11.47 -4.37 -4.89
CA CYS A 36 -10.98 -2.98 -4.84
C CYS A 36 -11.85 -2.04 -5.67
N LEU A 37 -12.16 -2.44 -6.91
CA LEU A 37 -12.99 -1.66 -7.83
C LEU A 37 -14.41 -1.48 -7.27
N ARG A 38 -15.04 -2.57 -6.84
CA ARG A 38 -16.38 -2.60 -6.23
C ARG A 38 -16.46 -1.69 -5.00
N LYS A 39 -15.42 -1.65 -4.17
CA LYS A 39 -15.34 -0.79 -2.98
C LYS A 39 -14.81 0.62 -3.25
N LYS A 40 -14.64 1.00 -4.52
CA LYS A 40 -14.14 2.33 -4.94
C LYS A 40 -12.79 2.69 -4.32
N ALA A 41 -11.96 1.68 -4.02
CA ALA A 41 -10.59 1.85 -3.56
C ALA A 41 -9.66 1.88 -4.77
N VAL A 42 -9.74 2.98 -5.53
CA VAL A 42 -9.12 3.09 -6.86
C VAL A 42 -8.42 4.43 -7.06
N TRP A 43 -7.50 4.45 -8.02
CA TRP A 43 -6.89 5.66 -8.55
C TRP A 43 -7.24 5.82 -10.04
N ASN A 44 -7.33 7.07 -10.50
CA ASN A 44 -7.61 7.42 -11.89
C ASN A 44 -6.41 8.11 -12.55
N ASN A 45 -5.19 7.73 -12.14
CA ASN A 45 -3.95 8.37 -12.54
C ASN A 45 -3.03 7.44 -13.35
N HIS A 46 -3.57 6.38 -13.95
CA HIS A 46 -2.79 5.55 -14.85
C HIS A 46 -2.38 6.37 -16.10
N PRO A 47 -1.11 6.29 -16.56
CA PRO A 47 -0.63 7.05 -17.73
C PRO A 47 -1.45 6.81 -19.01
N ASN A 48 -1.96 5.58 -19.17
CA ASN A 48 -2.96 5.26 -20.18
C ASN A 48 -4.37 5.39 -19.58
N PRO A 49 -5.20 6.35 -20.02
CA PRO A 49 -6.56 6.56 -19.51
C PRO A 49 -7.48 5.35 -19.64
N LYS A 50 -7.26 4.48 -20.64
CA LYS A 50 -8.06 3.27 -20.87
C LYS A 50 -7.90 2.21 -19.77
N CYS A 51 -6.84 2.32 -18.96
CA CYS A 51 -6.58 1.40 -17.86
C CYS A 51 -7.11 1.92 -16.51
N ASN A 52 -7.70 3.12 -16.47
CA ASN A 52 -8.40 3.60 -15.29
C ASN A 52 -9.81 3.00 -15.22
N PRO A 53 -10.36 2.75 -14.01
CA PRO A 53 -9.72 2.92 -12.70
C PRO A 53 -8.74 1.78 -12.36
N ILE A 54 -7.62 2.10 -11.71
CA ILE A 54 -6.67 1.09 -11.19
C ILE A 54 -6.86 0.87 -9.69
N PRO A 55 -6.64 -0.36 -9.16
CA PRO A 55 -6.68 -0.61 -7.72
C PRO A 55 -5.72 0.29 -6.93
N ALA A 56 -6.20 0.91 -5.86
CA ALA A 56 -5.38 1.72 -4.95
C ALA A 56 -4.60 0.90 -3.92
N VAL A 57 -4.92 -0.39 -3.84
CA VAL A 57 -4.23 -1.37 -3.00
C VAL A 57 -3.36 -2.24 -3.90
N TRP A 58 -2.20 -2.63 -3.39
CA TRP A 58 -1.34 -3.63 -3.98
C TRP A 58 -0.84 -4.61 -2.92
N LYS A 59 -0.32 -5.75 -3.35
CA LYS A 59 0.13 -6.83 -2.48
C LYS A 59 1.64 -6.94 -2.52
N SER A 60 2.21 -7.28 -1.36
CA SER A 60 3.62 -7.60 -1.18
C SER A 60 3.73 -8.97 -0.52
N VAL A 61 4.55 -9.87 -1.06
CA VAL A 61 4.75 -11.21 -0.49
C VAL A 61 6.22 -11.35 -0.11
N ASN A 62 6.50 -11.56 1.18
CA ASN A 62 7.88 -11.73 1.61
C ASN A 62 8.42 -13.15 1.32
N LYS A 63 9.72 -13.36 1.54
CA LYS A 63 10.39 -14.67 1.36
C LYS A 63 9.80 -15.84 2.17
N ASN A 64 9.01 -15.55 3.20
CA ASN A 64 8.34 -16.56 4.04
C ASN A 64 6.88 -16.78 3.61
N GLY A 65 6.45 -16.25 2.46
CA GLY A 65 5.07 -16.33 1.98
C GLY A 65 4.08 -15.39 2.68
N LYS A 66 4.53 -14.54 3.61
CA LYS A 66 3.63 -13.62 4.32
C LYS A 66 3.19 -12.50 3.38
N THR A 67 1.88 -12.43 3.19
CA THR A 67 1.20 -11.39 2.42
C THR A 67 1.00 -10.12 3.26
N THR A 68 1.32 -8.97 2.68
CA THR A 68 1.02 -7.63 3.21
C THR A 68 0.33 -6.82 2.11
N TYR A 69 -0.88 -6.33 2.39
CA TYR A 69 -1.58 -5.40 1.52
C TYR A 69 -1.18 -3.98 1.85
N VAL A 70 -0.93 -3.17 0.83
CA VAL A 70 -0.40 -1.82 0.97
C VAL A 70 -1.27 -0.87 0.16
N THR A 71 -1.58 0.29 0.74
CA THR A 71 -2.14 1.44 0.03
C THR A 71 -1.25 2.64 0.27
N ALA A 72 -0.94 3.40 -0.78
CA ALA A 72 0.06 4.46 -0.70
C ALA A 72 -0.21 5.59 -1.68
N THR A 73 0.38 6.73 -1.36
CA THR A 73 0.55 7.94 -2.18
C THR A 73 2.01 8.37 -2.08
N HIS A 74 2.42 9.41 -2.80
CA HIS A 74 3.77 9.97 -2.67
C HIS A 74 4.06 10.53 -1.26
N ARG A 75 3.03 10.87 -0.47
CA ARG A 75 3.14 11.45 0.88
C ARG A 75 3.11 10.43 2.01
N ALA A 76 2.30 9.38 1.86
CA ALA A 76 2.06 8.42 2.94
C ALA A 76 1.68 7.02 2.43
N TYR A 77 1.90 6.01 3.27
CA TYR A 77 1.46 4.63 3.03
C TYR A 77 0.87 4.00 4.29
N ASN A 78 0.06 2.96 4.10
CA ASN A 78 -0.51 2.16 5.18
C ASN A 78 -0.55 0.68 4.77
N THR A 79 -0.42 -0.23 5.74
CA THR A 79 -0.29 -1.67 5.47
C THR A 79 -1.27 -2.52 6.29
N ALA A 80 -1.95 -3.50 5.71
CA ALA A 80 -2.80 -4.44 6.44
C ALA A 80 -2.47 -5.90 6.10
N SER A 81 -2.85 -6.82 6.98
CA SER A 81 -2.77 -8.27 6.72
C SER A 81 -3.86 -8.77 5.77
N THR A 82 -4.91 -7.99 5.55
CA THR A 82 -6.05 -8.35 4.70
C THR A 82 -6.38 -7.22 3.71
N LEU A 83 -6.95 -7.61 2.57
CA LEU A 83 -7.40 -6.68 1.53
C LEU A 83 -8.42 -5.68 2.09
N LYS A 84 -9.45 -6.18 2.79
CA LYS A 84 -10.47 -5.34 3.46
C LYS A 84 -9.85 -4.31 4.41
N GLY A 85 -8.81 -4.71 5.15
CA GLY A 85 -8.10 -3.81 6.06
C GLY A 85 -7.37 -2.69 5.30
N ALA A 86 -6.71 -3.00 4.20
CA ALA A 86 -6.02 -2.00 3.38
C ALA A 86 -7.02 -1.04 2.70
N ILE A 87 -8.14 -1.55 2.18
CA ILE A 87 -9.23 -0.75 1.63
C ILE A 87 -9.80 0.21 2.67
N GLY A 88 -10.00 -0.26 3.91
CA GLY A 88 -10.47 0.60 4.99
C GLY A 88 -9.50 1.76 5.29
N ARG A 89 -8.19 1.49 5.28
CA ARG A 89 -7.16 2.51 5.50
C ARG A 89 -7.00 3.46 4.33
N TYR A 90 -7.28 3.00 3.11
CA TYR A 90 -7.37 3.85 1.93
C TYR A 90 -8.42 4.93 2.15
N HIS A 91 -9.67 4.53 2.45
CA HIS A 91 -10.78 5.47 2.62
C HIS A 91 -10.61 6.38 3.84
N LYS A 92 -10.02 5.88 4.93
CA LYS A 92 -9.87 6.65 6.18
C LYS A 92 -8.75 7.68 6.15
N PHE A 93 -7.68 7.44 5.40
CA PHE A 93 -6.49 8.28 5.50
C PHE A 93 -5.80 8.50 4.16
N ILE A 94 -5.39 7.42 3.48
CA ILE A 94 -4.50 7.55 2.31
C ILE A 94 -5.14 8.31 1.15
N LYS A 95 -6.46 8.20 0.96
CA LYS A 95 -7.16 8.99 -0.06
C LYS A 95 -7.02 10.50 0.17
N GLY A 96 -6.96 10.95 1.43
CA GLY A 96 -6.77 12.37 1.78
C GLY A 96 -5.33 12.86 1.67
N THR A 97 -4.36 11.96 1.46
CA THR A 97 -2.95 12.30 1.27
C THR A 97 -2.52 12.24 -0.20
N ALA A 98 -3.46 11.99 -1.11
CA ALA A 98 -3.22 11.86 -2.56
C ALA A 98 -2.98 13.21 -3.20
#